data_AF-A0A486D5W2-F1
#
_entry.id   AF-A0A486D5W2-F1
#
_cell.length_a   1.000
_cell.length_b   1.000
_cell.length_c   1.000
_cell.angle_alpha   90.00
_cell.angle_beta   90.00
_cell.angle_gamma   90.00
#
_symmetry.space_group_name_H-M   'P 1'
#
loop_
_entity.id
_entity.type
_entity.pdbx_description
1 polymer ?
#
loop_
_entity_poly.entity_id
_entity_poly.type
_entity_poly.pdbx_seq_one_letter_code
_entity_poly.pdbx_strand_id
1 'polypeptide(L)'
;MISKLTKKESAWFDEVNAVLARCPSPEKFGFYTIGDPNVMVYDLRKEKEIDRLLDTRRSPDWCIAVRDADAEIDANIYFPSAVLSTAG
;
A
#
# COMPACT_ATOMS: atom_id res chain seq x y z
N MET A 1 9.88 -25.53 3.27
CA MET A 1 10.68 -25.19 4.46
C MET A 1 10.76 -23.67 4.54
N ILE A 2 10.59 -23.09 5.72
CA ILE A 2 10.70 -21.63 5.94
C ILE A 2 12.16 -21.32 6.31
N SER A 3 12.77 -20.32 5.68
CA SER A 3 14.10 -19.85 6.06
C SER A 3 14.04 -19.12 7.40
N LYS A 4 15.02 -19.36 8.27
CA LYS A 4 15.13 -18.61 9.53
C LYS A 4 15.89 -17.32 9.29
N LEU A 5 15.36 -16.22 9.81
CA LEU A 5 16.06 -14.93 9.84
C LEU A 5 17.27 -15.00 10.77
N THR A 6 18.32 -14.30 10.41
CA THR A 6 19.40 -13.91 11.32
C THR A 6 18.87 -12.94 12.38
N LYS A 7 19.61 -12.77 13.48
CA LYS A 7 19.26 -11.79 14.52
C LYS A 7 19.15 -10.36 13.97
N LYS A 8 20.02 -9.99 13.02
CA LYS A 8 20.03 -8.65 12.42
C LYS A 8 18.81 -8.43 11.52
N GLU A 9 18.43 -9.43 10.73
CA GLU A 9 17.24 -9.38 9.88
C GLU A 9 15.97 -9.29 10.73
N SER A 10 15.85 -10.10 11.79
CA SER A 10 14.71 -10.03 12.71
C SER A 10 14.58 -8.65 13.35
N ALA A 11 15.66 -8.09 13.88
CA ALA A 11 15.66 -6.76 14.48
C ALA A 11 15.26 -5.67 13.48
N TRP A 12 15.72 -5.77 12.23
CA TRP A 12 15.34 -4.84 11.17
C TRP A 12 13.83 -4.91 10.87
N PHE A 13 13.25 -6.11 10.76
CA PHE A 13 11.80 -6.26 10.58
C PHE A 13 11.01 -5.71 11.77
N ASP A 14 11.49 -5.90 13.00
CA ASP A 14 10.87 -5.34 14.20
C ASP A 14 10.85 -3.81 14.17
N GLU A 15 11.96 -3.19 13.75
CA GLU A 15 12.07 -1.73 13.60
C GLU A 15 11.11 -1.19 12.52
N VAL A 16 11.05 -1.83 11.35
CA VAL A 16 10.13 -1.44 10.26
C VAL A 16 8.68 -1.54 10.73
N ASN A 17 8.29 -2.66 11.35
CA ASN A 17 6.95 -2.84 11.87
C ASN A 17 6.61 -1.83 12.97
N ALA A 18 7.56 -1.50 13.85
CA ALA A 18 7.37 -0.49 14.89
C ALA A 18 7.21 0.92 14.31
N VAL A 19 7.88 1.26 13.20
CA VAL A 19 7.68 2.53 12.50
C VAL A 19 6.27 2.60 11.90
N LEU A 20 5.85 1.56 11.18
CA LEU A 20 4.52 1.51 10.56
C LEU A 20 3.40 1.55 11.62
N ALA A 21 3.58 0.87 12.75
CA ALA A 21 2.62 0.87 13.86
C ALA A 21 2.44 2.24 14.53
N ARG A 22 3.40 3.16 14.38
CA ARG A 22 3.33 4.53 14.88
C ARG A 22 2.85 5.54 13.82
N CYS A 23 2.23 5.06 12.75
CA CYS A 23 1.61 5.91 11.75
C CYS A 23 0.68 6.95 12.42
N PRO A 24 0.80 8.26 12.13
CA PRO A 24 0.04 9.29 12.83
C PRO A 24 -1.42 9.40 12.39
N SER A 25 -1.80 8.77 11.28
CA SER A 25 -3.16 8.83 10.72
C SER A 25 -3.50 7.53 9.98
N PRO A 26 -3.58 6.40 10.70
CA PRO A 26 -3.83 5.08 10.09
C PRO A 26 -5.18 5.01 9.35
N GLU A 27 -6.15 5.83 9.74
CA GLU A 27 -7.44 5.97 9.08
C GLU A 27 -7.41 6.77 7.78
N LYS A 28 -6.32 7.52 7.52
CA LYS A 28 -6.14 8.34 6.32
C LYS A 28 -5.36 7.61 5.24
N PHE A 29 -4.40 6.77 5.60
CA PHE A 29 -3.43 6.23 4.64
C PHE A 29 -3.74 4.78 4.28
N GLY A 30 -4.15 4.57 3.03
CA GLY A 30 -4.19 3.26 2.40
C GLY A 30 -2.97 3.07 1.51
N PHE A 31 -2.63 1.83 1.18
CA PHE A 31 -1.41 1.47 0.45
C PHE A 31 -1.71 0.47 -0.67
N TYR A 32 -1.09 0.65 -1.82
CA TYR A 32 -1.09 -0.33 -2.91
C TYR A 32 0.22 -0.32 -3.67
N THR A 33 0.47 -1.35 -4.48
CA THR A 33 1.62 -1.44 -5.38
C THR A 33 1.21 -2.13 -6.67
N ILE A 34 2.00 -1.95 -7.72
CA ILE A 34 1.80 -2.57 -9.03
C ILE A 34 2.96 -3.50 -9.44
N GLY A 35 3.83 -3.85 -8.49
CA GLY A 35 5.00 -4.70 -8.75
C GLY A 35 6.34 -3.98 -8.72
N ASP A 36 6.35 -2.67 -8.49
CA ASP A 36 7.56 -1.87 -8.39
C ASP A 36 8.04 -1.76 -6.93
N PRO A 37 9.26 -1.22 -6.67
CA PRO A 37 9.75 -1.01 -5.31
C PRO A 37 9.03 0.11 -4.54
N ASN A 38 8.16 0.87 -5.18
CA ASN A 38 7.32 1.87 -4.52
C ASN A 38 5.97 1.28 -4.10
N VAL A 39 5.57 1.65 -2.89
CA VAL A 39 4.23 1.47 -2.35
C VAL A 39 3.55 2.84 -2.37
N MET A 40 2.53 2.96 -3.20
CA MET A 40 1.73 4.16 -3.39
C MET A 40 0.79 4.36 -2.22
N VAL A 41 0.57 5.62 -1.85
CA VAL A 41 -0.32 6.02 -0.76
C VAL A 41 -1.59 6.63 -1.35
N TYR A 42 -2.75 6.28 -0.80
CA TYR A 42 -4.02 6.89 -1.14
C TYR A 42 -4.83 7.27 0.10
N ASP A 43 -5.84 8.12 -0.07
CA ASP A 43 -6.77 8.50 1.00
C ASP A 43 -7.74 7.36 1.29
N LEU A 44 -7.46 6.59 2.34
CA LEU A 44 -8.27 5.46 2.80
C LEU A 44 -9.72 5.84 3.10
N ARG A 45 -9.96 7.11 3.47
CA ARG A 45 -11.31 7.60 3.78
C ARG A 45 -12.21 7.60 2.54
N LYS A 46 -11.63 7.50 1.33
CA LYS A 46 -12.33 7.42 0.04
C LYS A 46 -12.45 5.99 -0.50
N GLU A 47 -12.01 4.97 0.23
CA GLU A 47 -12.00 3.57 -0.23
C GLU A 47 -13.36 3.08 -0.75
N LYS A 48 -14.47 3.43 -0.07
CA LYS A 48 -15.82 3.07 -0.54
C LYS A 48 -16.17 3.63 -1.92
N GLU A 49 -15.67 4.82 -2.26
CA GLU A 49 -15.88 5.39 -3.60
C GLU A 49 -14.99 4.70 -4.63
N ILE A 50 -13.75 4.36 -4.25
CA ILE A 50 -12.83 3.58 -5.08
C ILE A 50 -13.47 2.23 -5.43
N ASP A 51 -13.95 1.49 -4.42
CA ASP A 51 -14.67 0.22 -4.60
C ASP A 51 -15.88 0.39 -5.51
N ARG A 52 -16.69 1.44 -5.31
CA ARG A 52 -17.85 1.72 -6.16
C ARG A 52 -17.45 1.93 -7.63
N LEU A 53 -16.35 2.64 -7.89
CA LEU A 53 -15.85 2.88 -9.25
C LEU A 53 -15.40 1.57 -9.93
N LEU A 54 -14.81 0.66 -9.16
CA LEU A 54 -14.43 -0.68 -9.63
C LEU A 54 -15.66 -1.56 -9.89
N ASP A 55 -16.56 -1.66 -8.92
CA ASP A 55 -17.78 -2.50 -9.00
C ASP A 55 -18.69 -2.08 -10.16
N THR A 56 -18.78 -0.78 -10.42
CA THR A 56 -19.57 -0.24 -11.54
C THR A 56 -18.83 -0.23 -12.87
N ARG A 57 -17.59 -0.77 -12.92
CA ARG A 57 -16.69 -0.77 -14.08
C ARG A 57 -16.46 0.62 -14.69
N ARG A 58 -16.53 1.66 -13.86
CA ARG A 58 -16.21 3.04 -14.26
C ARG A 58 -14.70 3.28 -14.28
N SER A 59 -13.95 2.51 -13.50
CA SER A 59 -12.49 2.49 -13.52
C SER A 59 -11.99 1.06 -13.77
N PRO A 60 -10.93 0.88 -14.58
CA PRO A 60 -10.47 -0.44 -15.04
C PRO A 60 -9.64 -1.22 -14.02
N ASP A 61 -9.02 -0.54 -13.07
CA ASP A 61 -8.17 -1.13 -12.03
C ASP A 61 -8.09 -0.19 -10.81
N TRP A 62 -7.44 -0.68 -9.73
CA TRP A 62 -7.35 0.05 -8.46
C TRP A 62 -6.63 1.40 -8.59
N CYS A 63 -5.53 1.48 -9.34
CA CYS A 63 -4.74 2.71 -9.39
C CYS A 63 -5.47 3.81 -10.16
N ILE A 64 -6.20 3.44 -11.22
CA ILE A 64 -7.07 4.37 -11.94
C ILE A 64 -8.27 4.77 -11.08
N ALA A 65 -8.87 3.85 -10.32
CA ALA A 65 -9.98 4.16 -9.41
C ALA A 65 -9.58 5.12 -8.28
N VAL A 66 -8.38 4.98 -7.71
CA VAL A 66 -7.80 5.92 -6.75
C VAL A 66 -7.76 7.34 -7.32
N ARG A 67 -7.25 7.49 -8.55
CA ARG A 67 -7.20 8.78 -9.24
C ARG A 67 -8.60 9.33 -9.54
N ASP A 68 -9.49 8.49 -10.07
CA ASP A 68 -10.85 8.89 -10.45
C ASP A 68 -11.72 9.27 -9.22
N ALA A 69 -11.40 8.73 -8.04
CA ALA A 69 -12.00 9.11 -6.75
C ALA A 69 -11.35 10.36 -6.12
N ASP A 70 -10.35 10.98 -6.77
CA ASP A 70 -9.56 12.08 -6.22
C ASP A 70 -8.88 11.68 -4.89
N ALA A 71 -8.44 10.42 -4.77
CA ALA A 71 -7.88 9.86 -3.54
C ALA A 71 -6.34 9.79 -3.55
N GLU A 72 -5.68 10.36 -4.55
CA GLU A 72 -4.22 10.37 -4.63
C GLU A 72 -3.60 11.18 -3.48
N ILE A 73 -2.54 10.63 -2.88
CA ILE A 73 -1.68 11.35 -1.94
C ILE A 73 -0.29 11.37 -2.56
N ASP A 74 0.30 12.58 -2.67
CA ASP A 74 1.65 12.77 -3.21
C ASP A 74 2.73 12.30 -2.20
N ALA A 75 2.77 10.98 -1.97
CA ALA A 75 3.71 10.30 -1.11
C ALA A 75 3.84 8.83 -1.51
N ASN A 76 5.03 8.26 -1.33
CA ASN A 76 5.32 6.85 -1.55
C ASN A 76 6.25 6.31 -0.44
N ILE A 77 6.18 5.01 -0.18
CA ILE A 77 7.19 4.29 0.61
C ILE A 77 8.06 3.49 -0.37
N TYR A 78 9.38 3.60 -0.24
CA TYR A 78 10.32 2.93 -1.14
C TYR A 78 10.98 1.73 -0.44
N PHE A 79 10.78 0.55 -1.00
CA PHE A 79 11.42 -0.69 -0.59
C PHE A 79 12.71 -0.92 -1.40
N PRO A 80 13.67 -1.71 -0.87
CA PRO A 80 14.89 -2.07 -1.60
C PRO A 80 14.65 -2.98 -2.82
N SER A 81 13.50 -3.65 -2.87
CA SER A 81 13.12 -4.62 -3.90
C SER A 81 11.64 -4.42 -4.28
N ALA A 82 11.25 -4.97 -5.43
CA ALA A 82 9.87 -4.98 -5.90
C ALA A 82 8.89 -5.53 -4.85
N VAL A 83 7.78 -4.82 -4.65
CA VAL A 83 6.64 -5.30 -3.86
C VAL A 83 5.56 -5.74 -4.85
N LEU A 84 5.28 -7.04 -4.90
CA LEU A 84 4.35 -7.60 -5.88
C LEU A 84 2.92 -7.55 -5.33
N SER A 85 1.98 -7.03 -6.12
CA SER A 85 0.56 -7.31 -5.89
C SER A 85 0.28 -8.75 -6.32
N THR A 86 -0.34 -9.53 -5.44
CA THR A 86 -0.75 -10.92 -5.72
C THR A 86 -2.21 -11.03 -6.13
N ALA A 87 -2.99 -9.95 -5.98
CA ALA A 87 -4.37 -9.87 -6.43
C ALA A 87 -4.43 -9.12 -7.77
N GLY A 88 -5.07 -9.77 -8.74
CA GLY A 88 -5.45 -9.27 -10.06
C GLY A 88 -6.68 -10.04 -10.53
#